data_AF-A0A1Y4L5K5-F1
#
_entry.id   AF-A0A1Y4L5K5-F1
#
_cell.length_a   1.000
_cell.length_b   1.000
_cell.length_c   1.000
_cell.angle_alpha   90.00
_cell.angle_beta   90.00
_cell.angle_gamma   90.00
#
_symmetry.space_group_name_H-M   'P 1'
#
loop_
_entity.id
_entity.type
_entity.pdbx_description
1 polymer ?
#
loop_
_entity_poly.entity_id
_entity_poly.type
_entity_poly.pdbx_seq_one_letter_code
_entity_poly.pdbx_strand_id
1 'polypeptide(L)'
;MAGYEPKEQEIFPQLFGALTEALEQNPDQDFLGDMFMRLELGSHWHGQFFAPYNLCRAIAEIQMGDAQERIQTRGWVSINDCACGAGALLIAARNVMMRAGQDWSSQALFVAQDIDRTAALMCYLQLSLLGCAGYVVIADSLRYPITGSLLRPTPVPEQDIWYTPTLYLSPVWGYRMLWERIESVQRYATSDPEPEIMTDVGTQLTLF
;
A
#
# COMPACT_ATOMS: atom_id res chain seq x y z
N MET A 1 -12.00 5.93 -20.80
CA MET A 1 -11.45 6.36 -22.10
C MET A 1 -12.21 7.52 -22.73
N ALA A 2 -13.40 7.90 -22.25
CA ALA A 2 -13.99 9.19 -22.64
C ALA A 2 -13.06 10.33 -22.19
N GLY A 3 -12.63 11.18 -23.12
CA GLY A 3 -11.72 12.31 -22.86
C GLY A 3 -10.32 12.22 -23.48
N TYR A 4 -9.96 11.10 -24.09
CA TYR A 4 -8.68 10.93 -24.83
C TYR A 4 -8.93 10.65 -26.30
N GLU A 5 -8.15 11.29 -27.17
CA GLU A 5 -8.14 11.00 -28.61
C GLU A 5 -7.69 9.55 -28.87
N PRO A 6 -8.14 8.89 -29.96
CA PRO A 6 -7.76 7.50 -30.24
C PRO A 6 -6.25 7.25 -30.22
N LYS A 7 -5.46 8.22 -30.70
CA LYS A 7 -3.99 8.15 -30.67
C LYS A 7 -3.41 8.17 -29.25
N GLU A 8 -4.03 8.90 -28.34
CA GLU A 8 -3.61 8.93 -26.93
C GLU A 8 -3.99 7.62 -26.23
N GLN A 9 -5.12 7.03 -26.61
CA GLN A 9 -5.55 5.74 -26.06
C GLN A 9 -4.56 4.61 -26.40
N GLU A 10 -3.96 4.66 -27.58
CA GLU A 10 -2.91 3.71 -28.01
C GLU A 10 -1.62 3.81 -27.18
N ILE A 11 -1.39 4.92 -26.46
CA ILE A 11 -0.20 5.14 -25.63
C ILE A 11 -0.31 4.42 -24.28
N PHE A 12 -1.51 4.29 -23.69
CA PHE A 12 -1.65 3.70 -22.36
C PHE A 12 -1.08 2.27 -22.23
N PRO A 13 -1.34 1.33 -23.17
CA PRO A 13 -0.74 0.00 -23.09
C PRO A 13 0.78 0.03 -23.21
N GLN A 14 1.34 0.97 -23.96
CA GLN A 14 2.78 1.14 -24.12
C GLN A 14 3.42 1.65 -22.84
N LEU A 15 2.81 2.65 -22.19
CA LEU A 15 3.26 3.16 -20.89
C LEU A 15 3.16 2.09 -19.79
N PHE A 16 2.08 1.30 -19.81
CA PHE A 16 1.94 0.17 -18.89
C PHE A 16 3.04 -0.87 -19.10
N GLY A 17 3.32 -1.24 -20.36
CA GLY A 17 4.44 -2.14 -20.69
C GLY A 17 5.79 -1.60 -20.23
N ALA A 18 6.07 -0.32 -20.50
CA ALA A 18 7.30 0.34 -20.07
C ALA A 18 7.45 0.37 -18.53
N LEU A 19 6.36 0.62 -17.81
CA LEU A 19 6.34 0.57 -16.34
C LEU A 19 6.65 -0.85 -15.84
N THR A 20 6.01 -1.87 -16.40
CA THR A 20 6.28 -3.27 -16.05
C THR A 20 7.73 -3.64 -16.30
N GLU A 21 8.26 -3.36 -17.50
CA GLU A 21 9.65 -3.64 -17.86
C GLU A 21 10.64 -2.91 -16.92
N ALA A 22 10.38 -1.65 -16.59
CA ALA A 22 11.24 -0.88 -15.69
C ALA A 22 11.30 -1.51 -14.28
N LEU A 23 10.14 -1.89 -13.72
CA LEU A 23 10.06 -2.53 -12.40
C LEU A 23 10.69 -3.92 -12.38
N GLU A 24 10.61 -4.68 -13.48
CA GLU A 24 11.27 -5.98 -13.62
C GLU A 24 12.80 -5.85 -13.73
N GLN A 25 13.28 -4.89 -14.53
CA GLN A 25 14.71 -4.67 -14.76
C GLN A 25 15.42 -4.16 -13.50
N ASN A 26 14.77 -3.26 -12.76
CA ASN A 26 15.27 -2.76 -11.50
C ASN A 26 14.12 -2.66 -10.48
N PRO A 27 14.00 -3.61 -9.54
CA PRO A 27 13.01 -3.51 -8.47
C PRO A 27 13.38 -2.47 -7.41
N ASP A 28 14.66 -2.05 -7.33
CA ASP A 28 15.19 -1.12 -6.33
C ASP A 28 15.02 0.35 -6.75
N GLN A 29 13.78 0.73 -7.06
CA GLN A 29 13.43 2.10 -7.43
C GLN A 29 11.97 2.45 -7.15
N ASP A 30 11.72 3.75 -7.04
CA ASP A 30 10.40 4.35 -7.24
C ASP A 30 10.37 4.94 -8.67
N PHE A 31 9.97 4.11 -9.64
CA PHE A 31 10.06 4.47 -11.05
C PHE A 31 9.10 5.61 -11.40
N LEU A 32 7.83 5.51 -10.97
CA LEU A 32 6.84 6.53 -11.28
C LEU A 32 7.13 7.84 -10.55
N GLY A 33 7.57 7.78 -9.28
CA GLY A 33 8.00 8.98 -8.55
C GLY A 33 9.22 9.66 -9.18
N ASP A 34 10.24 8.90 -9.58
CA ASP A 34 11.42 9.44 -10.28
C ASP A 34 11.04 10.07 -11.63
N MET A 35 10.20 9.40 -12.44
CA MET A 35 9.71 9.96 -13.70
C MET A 35 8.87 11.22 -13.49
N PHE A 36 7.99 11.22 -12.49
CA PHE A 36 7.14 12.37 -12.16
C PHE A 36 7.99 13.61 -11.82
N MET A 37 9.06 13.42 -11.03
CA MET A 37 9.98 14.50 -10.67
C MET A 37 10.81 14.96 -11.87
N ARG A 38 11.37 14.03 -12.66
CA ARG A 38 12.24 14.35 -13.81
C ARG A 38 11.51 15.04 -14.95
N LEU A 39 10.25 14.67 -15.18
CA LEU A 39 9.41 15.28 -16.22
C LEU A 39 8.74 16.58 -15.75
N GLU A 40 9.01 17.02 -14.51
CA GLU A 40 8.44 18.25 -13.93
C GLU A 40 6.90 18.27 -14.00
N LEU A 41 6.27 17.09 -13.96
CA LEU A 41 4.81 16.93 -13.98
C LEU A 41 4.16 17.49 -12.71
N GLY A 42 4.98 17.76 -11.69
CA GLY A 42 4.62 18.46 -10.47
C GLY A 42 4.51 19.98 -10.61
N SER A 43 4.62 20.58 -11.81
CA SER A 43 4.61 22.05 -12.03
C SER A 43 3.37 22.80 -11.47
N HIS A 44 2.32 22.10 -11.02
CA HIS A 44 1.16 22.65 -10.32
C HIS A 44 0.98 22.16 -8.86
N TRP A 45 1.82 21.27 -8.35
CA TRP A 45 1.66 20.61 -7.05
C TRP A 45 2.66 21.14 -6.01
N HIS A 46 2.21 22.09 -5.19
CA HIS A 46 2.59 22.47 -3.80
C HIS A 46 4.00 22.16 -3.21
N GLY A 47 5.06 21.94 -3.99
CA GLY A 47 6.41 21.64 -3.48
C GLY A 47 6.56 20.24 -2.88
N GLN A 48 5.82 19.25 -3.38
CA GLN A 48 6.01 17.85 -2.96
C GLN A 48 7.31 17.32 -3.56
N PHE A 49 8.24 16.91 -2.70
CA PHE A 49 9.47 16.22 -3.07
C PHE A 49 9.36 14.77 -2.62
N PHE A 50 9.47 13.82 -3.54
CA PHE A 50 9.51 12.42 -3.18
C PHE A 50 10.84 12.06 -2.52
N ALA A 51 10.76 11.24 -1.47
CA ALA A 51 11.94 10.76 -0.77
C ALA A 51 12.81 9.92 -1.72
N PRO A 52 14.14 10.16 -1.78
CA PRO A 52 15.03 9.34 -2.58
C PRO A 52 14.97 7.88 -2.14
N TYR A 53 14.90 6.94 -3.09
CA TYR A 53 14.75 5.52 -2.81
C TYR A 53 15.78 4.98 -1.79
N ASN A 54 17.03 5.43 -1.85
CA ASN A 54 18.08 4.98 -0.92
C ASN A 54 17.77 5.36 0.54
N LEU A 55 17.12 6.50 0.79
CA LEU A 55 16.66 6.89 2.11
C LEU A 55 15.52 5.99 2.56
N CYS A 56 14.53 5.75 1.70
CA CYS A 56 13.43 4.82 1.96
C CYS A 56 13.94 3.41 2.28
N ARG A 57 14.96 2.94 1.56
CA ARG A 57 15.64 1.67 1.83
C ARG A 57 16.28 1.64 3.21
N ALA A 58 17.03 2.68 3.59
CA ALA A 58 17.64 2.75 4.91
C ALA A 58 16.58 2.73 6.02
N ILE A 59 15.47 3.47 5.86
CA ILE A 59 14.35 3.47 6.80
C ILE A 59 13.71 2.08 6.87
N ALA A 60 13.44 1.44 5.74
CA ALA A 60 12.87 0.11 5.68
C ALA A 60 13.76 -0.95 6.35
N GLU A 61 15.08 -0.91 6.12
CA GLU A 61 16.03 -1.83 6.76
C GLU A 61 16.05 -1.68 8.29
N ILE A 62 15.91 -0.45 8.80
CA ILE A 62 15.80 -0.18 10.25
C ILE A 62 14.48 -0.72 10.82
N GLN A 63 13.37 -0.42 10.16
CA GLN A 63 12.04 -0.74 10.69
C GLN A 63 11.69 -2.23 10.57
N MET A 64 12.17 -2.92 9.53
CA MET A 64 11.84 -4.33 9.27
C MET A 64 12.69 -5.32 10.07
N GLY A 65 13.51 -4.86 11.03
CA GLY A 65 14.43 -5.70 11.79
C GLY A 65 13.78 -6.83 12.59
N ASP A 66 12.52 -6.66 13.03
CA ASP A 66 11.75 -7.65 13.79
C ASP A 66 10.66 -8.37 12.95
N ALA A 67 10.58 -8.07 11.65
CA ALA A 67 9.49 -8.55 10.79
C ALA A 67 9.39 -10.08 10.78
N GLN A 68 10.53 -10.78 10.77
CA GLN A 68 10.56 -12.25 10.77
C GLN A 68 9.91 -12.86 12.02
N GLU A 69 10.23 -12.34 13.21
CA GLU A 69 9.69 -12.83 14.48
C GLU A 69 8.17 -12.63 14.54
N ARG A 70 7.71 -11.47 14.07
CA ARG A 70 6.28 -11.15 14.00
C ARG A 70 5.53 -12.04 13.02
N ILE A 71 6.12 -12.33 11.85
CA ILE A 71 5.59 -13.28 10.88
C ILE A 71 5.52 -14.69 11.47
N GLN A 72 6.54 -15.15 12.20
CA GLN A 72 6.52 -16.47 12.85
C GLN A 72 5.42 -16.58 13.91
N THR A 73 5.12 -15.48 14.61
CA THR A 73 4.11 -15.45 15.66
C THR A 73 2.69 -15.32 15.12
N ARG A 74 2.46 -14.46 14.11
CA ARG A 74 1.12 -14.05 13.64
C ARG A 74 0.79 -14.51 12.21
N GLY A 75 1.76 -15.06 11.51
CA GLY A 75 1.67 -15.50 10.11
C GLY A 75 1.86 -14.40 9.06
N TRP A 76 1.81 -13.11 9.45
CA TRP A 76 2.01 -11.95 8.57
C TRP A 76 2.24 -10.65 9.35
N VAL A 77 2.63 -9.59 8.65
CA VAL A 77 2.80 -8.22 9.17
C VAL A 77 2.08 -7.21 8.28
N SER A 78 1.62 -6.11 8.87
CA SER A 78 1.21 -4.91 8.14
C SER A 78 2.37 -3.93 8.02
N ILE A 79 2.46 -3.28 6.86
CA ILE A 79 3.44 -2.25 6.51
C ILE A 79 2.64 -1.02 6.10
N ASN A 80 2.69 0.05 6.88
CA ASN A 80 1.85 1.23 6.69
C ASN A 80 2.66 2.49 6.43
N ASP A 81 2.26 3.28 5.42
CA ASP A 81 2.82 4.59 5.11
C ASP A 81 1.65 5.58 4.90
N CYS A 82 1.48 6.56 5.79
CA CYS A 82 0.34 7.46 5.81
C CYS A 82 0.50 8.75 4.97
N ALA A 83 1.65 8.90 4.30
CA ALA A 83 1.97 9.95 3.34
C ALA A 83 2.82 9.36 2.21
N CYS A 84 2.28 8.35 1.55
CA CYS A 84 3.08 7.37 0.80
C CYS A 84 3.73 7.90 -0.47
N GLY A 85 3.32 9.06 -0.97
CA GLY A 85 3.71 9.58 -2.25
C GLY A 85 3.51 8.53 -3.35
N ALA A 86 4.52 8.34 -4.21
CA ALA A 86 4.52 7.28 -5.21
C ALA A 86 4.83 5.87 -4.64
N GLY A 87 5.01 5.72 -3.33
CA GLY A 87 5.14 4.42 -2.66
C GLY A 87 6.58 3.94 -2.43
N ALA A 88 7.58 4.82 -2.57
CA ALA A 88 9.01 4.47 -2.45
C ALA A 88 9.35 3.67 -1.18
N LEU A 89 8.76 4.03 -0.04
CA LEU A 89 9.00 3.37 1.24
C LEU A 89 8.39 1.97 1.33
N LEU A 90 7.18 1.80 0.80
CA LEU A 90 6.51 0.50 0.71
C LEU A 90 7.24 -0.45 -0.26
N ILE A 91 7.70 0.07 -1.40
CA ILE A 91 8.53 -0.68 -2.36
C ILE A 91 9.86 -1.09 -1.70
N ALA A 92 10.51 -0.18 -0.98
CA ALA A 92 11.72 -0.49 -0.23
C ALA A 92 11.50 -1.57 0.83
N ALA A 93 10.41 -1.51 1.60
CA ALA A 93 10.06 -2.52 2.59
C ALA A 93 9.82 -3.90 1.96
N ARG A 94 9.11 -3.95 0.82
CA ARG A 94 8.97 -5.17 0.01
C ARG A 94 10.34 -5.73 -0.40
N ASN A 95 11.26 -4.88 -0.85
CA ASN A 95 12.58 -5.33 -1.30
C ASN A 95 13.45 -5.82 -0.14
N VAL A 96 13.31 -5.25 1.05
CA VAL A 96 13.97 -5.76 2.27
C VAL A 96 13.49 -7.19 2.56
N MET A 97 12.17 -7.44 2.53
CA MET A 97 11.62 -8.79 2.69
C MET A 97 12.12 -9.76 1.62
N MET A 98 12.09 -9.32 0.35
CA MET A 98 12.58 -10.13 -0.77
C MET A 98 14.05 -10.54 -0.57
N ARG A 99 14.93 -9.60 -0.19
CA ARG A 99 16.35 -9.89 0.07
C ARG A 99 16.57 -10.79 1.29
N ALA A 100 15.67 -10.73 2.27
CA ALA A 100 15.65 -11.63 3.41
C ALA A 100 15.07 -13.02 3.10
N GLY A 101 14.66 -13.29 1.86
CA GLY A 101 14.04 -14.56 1.46
C GLY A 101 12.63 -14.77 2.03
N GLN A 102 11.97 -13.70 2.46
CA GLN A 102 10.60 -13.73 2.97
C GLN A 102 9.59 -13.56 1.84
N ASP A 103 8.44 -14.22 1.98
CA ASP A 103 7.36 -14.12 1.00
C ASP A 103 6.50 -12.89 1.30
N TRP A 104 6.87 -11.74 0.75
CA TRP A 104 6.09 -10.51 0.89
C TRP A 104 4.65 -10.65 0.37
N SER A 105 4.43 -11.47 -0.66
CA SER A 105 3.14 -11.58 -1.34
C SER A 105 2.06 -12.22 -0.47
N SER A 106 2.45 -13.10 0.46
CA SER A 106 1.54 -13.75 1.42
C SER A 106 1.78 -13.35 2.87
N GLN A 107 2.93 -12.74 3.21
CA GLN A 107 3.30 -12.41 4.59
C GLN A 107 3.28 -10.91 4.90
N ALA A 108 3.06 -10.03 3.92
CA ALA A 108 2.95 -8.58 4.15
C ALA A 108 1.69 -7.97 3.55
N LEU A 109 0.97 -7.21 4.38
CA LEU A 109 -0.13 -6.34 3.96
C LEU A 109 0.37 -4.90 3.85
N PHE A 110 0.30 -4.33 2.66
CA PHE A 110 0.75 -2.97 2.37
C PHE A 110 -0.43 -1.99 2.47
N VAL A 111 -0.34 -1.03 3.39
CA VAL A 111 -1.41 -0.08 3.69
C VAL A 111 -0.89 1.33 3.45
N ALA A 112 -1.31 1.94 2.35
CA ALA A 112 -0.82 3.26 1.96
C ALA A 112 -1.93 4.31 2.09
N GLN A 113 -1.55 5.55 2.41
CA GLN A 113 -2.45 6.69 2.33
C GLN A 113 -1.69 7.92 1.82
N ASP A 114 -2.33 8.72 0.96
CA ASP A 114 -1.82 10.03 0.57
C ASP A 114 -2.97 10.99 0.26
N ILE A 115 -2.72 12.29 0.42
CA ILE A 115 -3.68 13.35 0.08
C ILE A 115 -3.66 13.67 -1.42
N ASP A 116 -2.52 13.46 -2.09
CA ASP A 116 -2.36 13.65 -3.52
C ASP A 116 -2.85 12.40 -4.28
N ARG A 117 -3.88 12.61 -5.10
CA ARG A 117 -4.48 11.54 -5.92
C ARG A 117 -3.49 10.91 -6.90
N THR A 118 -2.69 11.72 -7.57
CA THR A 118 -1.74 11.25 -8.58
C THR A 118 -0.64 10.43 -7.92
N ALA A 119 -0.07 10.92 -6.82
CA ALA A 119 0.93 10.20 -6.03
C ALA A 119 0.40 8.87 -5.51
N ALA A 120 -0.77 8.87 -4.86
CA ALA A 120 -1.43 7.67 -4.39
C ALA A 120 -1.68 6.65 -5.53
N LEU A 121 -2.10 7.10 -6.71
CA LEU A 121 -2.31 6.21 -7.85
C LEU A 121 -1.00 5.68 -8.44
N MET A 122 0.10 6.44 -8.39
CA MET A 122 1.43 5.91 -8.70
C MET A 122 1.83 4.80 -7.72
N CYS A 123 1.62 5.01 -6.41
CA CYS A 123 1.82 3.97 -5.39
C CYS A 123 0.97 2.73 -5.69
N TYR A 124 -0.32 2.91 -5.99
CA TYR A 124 -1.23 1.81 -6.31
C TYR A 124 -0.74 0.97 -7.49
N LEU A 125 -0.33 1.60 -8.60
CA LEU A 125 0.14 0.91 -9.80
C LEU A 125 1.42 0.11 -9.51
N GLN A 126 2.40 0.73 -8.83
CA GLN A 126 3.67 0.08 -8.53
C GLN A 126 3.48 -1.12 -7.59
N LEU A 127 2.70 -0.96 -6.51
CA LEU A 127 2.39 -2.06 -5.59
C LEU A 127 1.62 -3.21 -6.27
N SER A 128 0.68 -2.87 -7.15
CA SER A 128 -0.08 -3.87 -7.92
C SER A 128 0.81 -4.71 -8.81
N LEU A 129 1.75 -4.07 -9.52
CA LEU A 129 2.70 -4.76 -10.42
C LEU A 129 3.76 -5.57 -9.66
N LEU A 130 4.19 -5.11 -8.49
CA LEU A 130 5.15 -5.80 -7.64
C LEU A 130 4.53 -6.97 -6.84
N GLY A 131 3.24 -7.24 -7.03
CA GLY A 131 2.54 -8.33 -6.35
C GLY A 131 2.38 -8.09 -4.85
N CYS A 132 2.26 -6.83 -4.43
CA CYS A 132 2.04 -6.47 -3.04
C CYS A 132 0.54 -6.56 -2.71
N ALA A 133 0.17 -7.30 -1.66
CA ALA A 133 -1.22 -7.38 -1.22
C ALA A 133 -1.55 -6.23 -0.28
N GLY A 134 -2.66 -5.54 -0.52
CA GLY A 134 -3.02 -4.36 0.27
C GLY A 134 -3.89 -3.36 -0.46
N TYR A 135 -3.86 -2.11 -0.03
CA TYR A 135 -4.66 -1.02 -0.58
C TYR A 135 -4.00 0.34 -0.37
N VAL A 136 -4.42 1.30 -1.21
CA VAL A 136 -4.04 2.70 -1.13
C VAL A 136 -5.29 3.55 -0.91
N VAL A 137 -5.26 4.44 0.08
CA VAL A 137 -6.36 5.36 0.39
C VAL A 137 -5.97 6.77 -0.05
N ILE A 138 -6.86 7.43 -0.79
CA ILE A 138 -6.70 8.82 -1.21
C ILE A 138 -7.54 9.69 -0.29
N ALA A 139 -6.91 10.28 0.72
CA ALA A 139 -7.52 11.18 1.69
C ALA A 139 -6.44 11.81 2.59
N ASP A 140 -6.77 12.94 3.22
CA ASP A 140 -5.98 13.53 4.31
C ASP A 140 -5.92 12.53 5.50
N SER A 141 -4.72 12.01 5.79
CA SER A 141 -4.50 11.02 6.84
C SER A 141 -4.67 11.56 8.27
N LEU A 142 -4.53 12.88 8.47
CA LEU A 142 -4.77 13.50 9.77
C LEU A 142 -6.27 13.70 10.03
N ARG A 143 -7.04 14.05 9.01
CA ARG A 143 -8.49 14.31 9.14
C ARG A 143 -9.32 13.03 8.96
N TYR A 144 -8.88 12.13 8.09
CA TYR A 144 -9.59 10.91 7.70
C TYR A 144 -8.62 9.71 7.73
N PRO A 145 -8.09 9.35 8.92
CA PRO A 145 -7.20 8.20 9.05
C PRO A 145 -7.91 6.90 8.67
N ILE A 146 -7.14 5.92 8.23
CA ILE A 146 -7.65 4.56 8.05
C ILE A 146 -8.08 4.01 9.41
N THR A 147 -9.33 3.57 9.51
CA THR A 147 -9.91 3.00 10.72
C THR A 147 -10.58 1.66 10.42
N GLY A 148 -10.95 0.93 11.47
CA GLY A 148 -11.53 -0.42 11.34
C GLY A 148 -10.46 -1.50 11.29
N SER A 149 -10.76 -2.60 10.61
CA SER A 149 -9.80 -3.69 10.44
C SER A 149 -8.71 -3.31 9.42
N LEU A 150 -7.49 -3.78 9.65
CA LEU A 150 -6.43 -3.69 8.64
C LEU A 150 -6.77 -4.42 7.35
N LEU A 151 -7.42 -5.58 7.41
CA LEU A 151 -7.79 -6.35 6.22
C LEU A 151 -9.01 -5.77 5.50
N ARG A 152 -9.86 -5.06 6.24
CA ARG A 152 -11.07 -4.39 5.74
C ARG A 152 -11.23 -3.04 6.43
N PRO A 153 -10.65 -1.98 5.85
CA PRO A 153 -10.81 -0.65 6.40
C PRO A 153 -12.28 -0.24 6.35
N THR A 154 -12.73 0.50 7.35
CA THR A 154 -14.07 1.09 7.36
C THR A 154 -14.02 2.37 6.51
N PRO A 155 -14.64 2.39 5.31
CA PRO A 155 -14.57 3.56 4.45
C PRO A 155 -15.38 4.71 5.04
N VAL A 156 -14.83 5.92 4.96
CA VAL A 156 -15.58 7.17 5.15
C VAL A 156 -15.79 7.86 3.79
N PRO A 157 -16.83 8.70 3.62
CA PRO A 157 -17.18 9.29 2.32
C PRO A 157 -16.04 10.07 1.62
N GLU A 158 -15.12 10.65 2.39
CA GLU A 158 -13.98 11.42 1.88
C GLU A 158 -12.79 10.55 1.45
N GLN A 159 -12.86 9.23 1.65
CA GLN A 159 -11.82 8.29 1.23
C GLN A 159 -12.16 7.63 -0.11
N ASP A 160 -11.20 7.66 -1.03
CA ASP A 160 -11.20 6.81 -2.23
C ASP A 160 -10.19 5.67 -2.04
N ILE A 161 -10.68 4.43 -1.94
CA ILE A 161 -9.86 3.26 -1.57
C ILE A 161 -9.61 2.37 -2.80
N TRP A 162 -8.33 2.17 -3.12
CA TRP A 162 -7.85 1.39 -4.24
C TRP A 162 -7.20 0.09 -3.75
N TYR A 163 -7.89 -1.02 -3.92
CA TYR A 163 -7.40 -2.34 -3.53
C TYR A 163 -6.54 -2.98 -4.62
N THR A 164 -5.35 -3.45 -4.23
CA THR A 164 -4.43 -4.16 -5.13
C THR A 164 -5.02 -5.51 -5.58
N PRO A 165 -4.74 -5.97 -6.82
CA PRO A 165 -5.21 -7.27 -7.29
C PRO A 165 -4.76 -8.43 -6.40
N THR A 166 -3.52 -8.41 -5.89
CA THR A 166 -2.97 -9.48 -5.06
C THR A 166 -3.79 -9.75 -3.79
N LEU A 167 -4.43 -8.71 -3.22
CA LEU A 167 -5.27 -8.86 -2.03
C LEU A 167 -6.45 -9.83 -2.27
N TYR A 168 -7.03 -9.84 -3.48
CA TYR A 168 -8.17 -10.68 -3.82
C TYR A 168 -7.82 -11.93 -4.63
N LEU A 169 -6.74 -11.87 -5.41
CA LEU A 169 -6.29 -13.00 -6.24
C LEU A 169 -5.49 -14.04 -5.43
N SER A 170 -4.90 -13.65 -4.30
CA SER A 170 -4.20 -14.57 -3.41
C SER A 170 -5.18 -15.36 -2.54
N PRO A 171 -5.16 -16.71 -2.57
CA PRO A 171 -5.97 -17.53 -1.67
C PRO A 171 -5.68 -17.25 -0.20
N VAL A 172 -4.42 -16.97 0.16
CA VAL A 172 -4.00 -16.73 1.54
C VAL A 172 -4.71 -15.51 2.13
N TRP A 173 -4.74 -14.40 1.39
CA TRP A 173 -5.44 -13.19 1.83
C TRP A 173 -6.96 -13.35 1.79
N GLY A 174 -7.48 -14.06 0.79
CA GLY A 174 -8.89 -14.46 0.74
C GLY A 174 -9.34 -15.20 2.00
N TYR A 175 -8.56 -16.18 2.46
CA TYR A 175 -8.86 -16.92 3.68
C TYR A 175 -8.77 -16.04 4.94
N ARG A 176 -7.78 -15.15 5.03
CA ARG A 176 -7.65 -14.22 6.17
C ARG A 176 -8.85 -13.29 6.28
N MET A 177 -9.28 -12.68 5.17
CA MET A 177 -10.47 -11.84 5.12
C MET A 177 -11.75 -12.62 5.47
N LEU A 178 -11.87 -13.87 5.00
CA LEU A 178 -13.01 -14.73 5.34
C LEU A 178 -13.04 -15.04 6.84
N TRP A 179 -11.90 -15.42 7.41
CA TRP A 179 -11.80 -15.81 8.81
C TRP A 179 -12.15 -14.67 9.76
N GLU A 180 -11.59 -13.48 9.51
CA GLU A 180 -11.92 -12.28 10.28
C GLU A 180 -13.42 -11.95 10.21
N ARG A 181 -14.09 -12.25 9.08
CA ARG A 181 -15.54 -12.02 8.93
C ARG A 181 -16.32 -12.91 9.89
N ILE A 182 -15.93 -14.19 9.95
CA ILE A 182 -16.56 -15.16 10.83
C ILE A 182 -16.37 -14.73 12.29
N GLU A 183 -15.15 -14.33 12.67
CA GLU A 183 -14.86 -13.84 14.02
C GLU A 183 -15.64 -12.56 14.37
N SER A 184 -15.81 -11.63 13.43
CA SER A 184 -16.60 -10.41 13.67
C SER A 184 -18.08 -10.72 13.90
N VAL A 185 -18.64 -11.69 13.17
CA VAL A 185 -20.06 -12.09 13.31
C VAL A 185 -20.27 -12.82 14.62
N GLN A 186 -19.35 -13.70 15.00
CA GLN A 186 -19.40 -14.39 16.29
C GLN A 186 -19.32 -13.39 17.45
N ARG A 187 -18.39 -12.44 17.40
CA ARG A 187 -18.28 -11.37 18.42
C ARG A 187 -19.57 -10.59 18.57
N TYR A 188 -20.17 -10.14 17.46
CA TYR A 188 -21.44 -9.42 17.46
C TYR A 188 -22.60 -10.27 18.02
N ALA A 189 -22.62 -11.57 17.75
CA ALA A 189 -23.65 -12.48 18.27
C ALA A 189 -23.50 -12.76 19.78
N THR A 190 -22.30 -12.53 20.34
CA THR A 190 -21.98 -12.77 21.76
C THR A 190 -21.92 -11.50 22.61
N SER A 191 -21.85 -10.32 22.01
CA SER A 191 -21.81 -9.03 22.72
C SER A 191 -23.22 -8.52 23.04
N ASP A 192 -23.56 -8.41 24.33
CA ASP A 192 -24.61 -7.49 24.77
C ASP A 192 -24.20 -6.04 24.44
N PRO A 193 -25.15 -5.11 24.17
CA PRO A 193 -24.84 -3.81 23.61
C PRO A 193 -24.31 -2.85 24.66
N GLU A 194 -23.01 -2.89 24.94
CA GLU A 194 -22.29 -1.76 25.52
C GLU A 194 -21.27 -1.21 24.51
N PRO A 195 -21.12 0.12 24.39
CA PRO A 195 -20.21 0.71 23.43
C PRO A 195 -18.79 0.73 23.99
N GLU A 196 -17.95 -0.22 23.59
CA GLU A 196 -16.52 -0.16 23.91
C GLU A 196 -15.72 0.60 22.86
N ILE A 197 -15.06 1.66 23.34
CA ILE A 197 -13.96 2.36 22.68
C ILE A 197 -12.78 1.38 22.63
N MET A 198 -12.57 0.74 21.49
CA MET A 198 -11.48 -0.23 21.34
C MET A 198 -10.15 0.47 21.03
N THR A 199 -9.30 0.58 22.04
CA THR A 199 -7.86 0.83 21.91
C THR A 199 -7.14 -0.49 21.64
N ASP A 200 -6.91 -0.83 20.36
CA ASP A 200 -5.80 -1.71 19.98
C ASP A 200 -4.76 -0.87 19.25
N VAL A 201 -3.83 -0.32 20.01
CA VAL A 201 -2.68 0.47 19.50
C VAL A 201 -1.48 -0.45 19.25
N GLY A 202 -1.70 -1.76 19.16
CA GLY A 202 -0.65 -2.77 19.29
C GLY A 202 -0.13 -3.41 18.01
N THR A 203 -0.36 -2.90 16.79
CA THR A 203 0.16 -3.60 15.59
C THR A 203 0.26 -2.78 14.29
N GLN A 204 1.11 -1.76 14.24
CA GLN A 204 1.54 -1.18 12.96
C GLN A 204 3.07 -1.15 12.91
N LEU A 205 3.66 -1.56 11.79
CA LEU A 205 4.85 -0.85 11.34
C LEU A 205 4.33 0.45 10.75
N THR A 206 4.32 1.49 11.58
CA THR A 206 4.09 2.85 11.11
C THR A 206 5.40 3.31 10.46
N LEU A 207 5.52 3.09 9.16
CA LEU A 207 6.52 3.75 8.33
C LEU A 207 6.00 5.17 8.04
N PHE A 208 5.99 5.98 9.10
CA PHE A 208 5.39 7.33 9.18
C PHE A 208 3.87 7.40 8.99
#